data_AF-A0A2N2IUR2-F1
#
_entry.id   AF-A0A2N2IUR2-F1
#
_cell.length_a   1.000
_cell.length_b   1.000
_cell.length_c   1.000
_cell.angle_alpha   90.00
_cell.angle_beta   90.00
_cell.angle_gamma   90.00
#
_symmetry.space_group_name_H-M   'P 1'
#
loop_
_entity.id
_entity.type
_entity.pdbx_description
1 polymer ?
#
loop_
_entity_poly.entity_id
_entity_poly.type
_entity_poly.pdbx_seq_one_letter_code
_entity_poly.pdbx_strand_id
1 'polypeptide(L)'
;MNHGEDKNEDRELEAWRGQWQALGNTEDRAEMLVARAARDGRRMHRDAVVQVLGVVVSSAICSWLVVRTGGAAPVVAVTAIILLFNGAWLAHYLTLRAGLFASSGEGVDVFVALTRKRLATELQWMGFARRWTFVLCAVLVPALVWLVLARWERYVQEPWRAVVGFGVAAAINVSVLLWMGHKARKLRAEQDRFEQHVAGIGAS
;
A
#
# COMPACT_ATOMS: atom_id res chain seq x y z
N MET A 1 -3.88 8.73 -26.04
CA MET A 1 -2.69 8.58 -26.92
C MET A 1 -1.48 8.44 -26.00
N ASN A 2 -0.97 7.22 -25.81
CA ASN A 2 0.17 6.92 -24.92
C ASN A 2 1.27 6.11 -25.65
N HIS A 3 1.49 6.38 -26.95
CA HIS A 3 2.42 5.60 -27.80
C HIS A 3 3.91 5.91 -27.58
N GLY A 4 4.25 6.86 -26.71
CA GLY A 4 5.64 7.23 -26.42
C GLY A 4 6.28 6.40 -25.29
N GLU A 5 5.52 6.04 -24.25
CA GLU A 5 6.00 5.22 -23.13
C GLU A 5 6.22 3.77 -23.56
N ASP A 6 5.28 3.18 -24.31
CA ASP A 6 5.39 1.78 -24.78
C ASP A 6 6.66 1.54 -25.61
N LYS A 7 7.04 2.47 -26.50
CA LYS A 7 8.25 2.34 -27.32
C LYS A 7 9.55 2.44 -26.51
N ASN A 8 9.52 3.12 -25.37
CA ASN A 8 10.68 3.28 -24.51
C ASN A 8 10.83 2.05 -23.60
N GLU A 9 9.71 1.55 -23.06
CA GLU A 9 9.68 0.27 -22.34
C GLU A 9 10.15 -0.88 -23.24
N ASP A 10 9.64 -1.01 -24.47
CA ASP A 10 10.03 -2.10 -25.37
C ASP A 10 11.54 -2.09 -25.71
N ARG A 11 12.13 -0.90 -25.90
CA ARG A 11 13.57 -0.74 -26.14
C ARG A 11 14.41 -1.10 -24.92
N GLU A 12 13.97 -0.73 -23.72
CA GLU A 12 14.65 -1.14 -22.49
C GLU A 12 14.59 -2.65 -22.31
N LEU A 13 13.45 -3.28 -22.63
CA LEU A 13 13.27 -4.72 -22.52
C LEU A 13 14.14 -5.50 -23.52
N GLU A 14 14.32 -5.00 -24.74
CA GLU A 14 15.23 -5.59 -25.72
C GLU A 14 16.70 -5.48 -25.29
N ALA A 15 17.11 -4.33 -24.74
CA ALA A 15 18.46 -4.14 -24.20
C ALA A 15 18.75 -5.11 -23.04
N TRP A 16 17.75 -5.36 -22.20
CA TRP A 16 17.86 -6.32 -21.09
C TRP A 16 18.02 -7.76 -21.57
N ARG A 17 17.32 -8.17 -22.64
CA ARG A 17 17.49 -9.52 -23.23
C ARG A 17 18.91 -9.73 -23.75
N GLY A 18 19.47 -8.73 -24.45
CA GLY A 18 20.81 -8.81 -25.01
C GLY A 18 21.91 -8.96 -23.95
N GLN A 19 21.83 -8.20 -22.85
CA GLN A 19 22.81 -8.28 -21.76
C GLN A 19 22.76 -9.64 -21.02
N TRP A 20 21.59 -10.28 -20.95
CA TRP A 20 21.44 -11.59 -20.31
C TRP A 20 21.90 -12.73 -21.23
N GLN A 21 21.65 -12.64 -22.53
CA GLN A 21 22.25 -13.60 -23.47
C GLN A 21 23.78 -13.56 -23.43
N ALA A 22 24.36 -12.36 -23.25
CA ALA A 22 25.81 -12.17 -23.15
C ALA A 22 26.44 -12.80 -21.88
N LEU A 23 25.68 -13.00 -20.81
CA LEU A 23 26.14 -13.64 -19.57
C LEU A 23 25.92 -15.17 -19.56
N GLY A 24 25.60 -15.78 -20.71
CA GLY A 24 25.58 -17.24 -20.89
C GLY A 24 24.30 -17.93 -20.42
N ASN A 25 23.20 -17.19 -20.22
CA ASN A 25 21.94 -17.74 -19.73
C ASN A 25 20.89 -17.83 -20.85
N THR A 26 19.99 -18.81 -20.76
CA THR A 26 19.00 -19.13 -21.80
C THR A 26 17.94 -18.02 -21.98
N GLU A 27 17.54 -17.77 -23.23
CA GLU A 27 16.53 -16.78 -23.64
C GLU A 27 15.23 -16.85 -22.82
N ASP A 28 14.74 -18.07 -22.53
CA ASP A 28 13.54 -18.32 -21.74
C ASP A 28 13.58 -17.68 -20.33
N ARG A 29 14.78 -17.59 -19.72
CA ARG A 29 14.95 -17.03 -18.37
C ARG A 29 14.94 -15.50 -18.37
N ALA A 30 15.51 -14.88 -19.41
CA ALA A 30 15.50 -13.43 -19.56
C ALA A 30 14.08 -12.90 -19.81
N GLU A 31 13.32 -13.58 -20.66
CA GLU A 31 11.94 -13.20 -20.99
C GLU A 31 11.00 -13.35 -19.77
N MET A 32 11.17 -14.39 -18.94
CA MET A 32 10.40 -14.53 -17.68
C MET A 32 10.66 -13.39 -16.69
N LEU A 33 11.91 -12.91 -16.57
CA LEU A 33 12.28 -11.85 -15.62
C LEU A 33 11.77 -10.49 -16.07
N VAL A 34 11.90 -10.19 -17.36
CA VAL A 34 11.31 -9.02 -18.02
C VAL A 34 9.80 -8.98 -17.85
N ALA A 35 9.11 -10.10 -18.15
CA ALA A 35 7.67 -10.19 -17.97
C ALA A 35 7.24 -10.02 -16.51
N ARG A 36 8.07 -10.48 -15.56
CA ARG A 36 7.83 -10.30 -14.12
C ARG A 36 8.01 -8.84 -13.71
N ALA A 37 9.06 -8.16 -14.18
CA ALA A 37 9.32 -6.74 -13.93
C ALA A 37 8.14 -5.86 -14.38
N ALA A 38 7.67 -6.05 -15.61
CA ALA A 38 6.54 -5.29 -16.18
C ALA A 38 5.22 -5.53 -15.41
N ARG A 39 4.93 -6.79 -15.04
CA ARG A 39 3.76 -7.11 -14.20
C ARG A 39 3.83 -6.45 -12.84
N ASP A 40 5.02 -6.34 -12.29
CA ASP A 40 5.26 -5.79 -10.97
C ASP A 40 5.21 -4.26 -10.93
N GLY A 41 5.72 -3.58 -11.95
CA GLY A 41 5.54 -2.13 -12.13
C GLY A 41 4.06 -1.75 -12.20
N ARG A 42 3.27 -2.46 -13.04
CA ARG A 42 1.81 -2.26 -13.12
C ARG A 42 1.11 -2.47 -11.78
N ARG A 43 1.52 -3.48 -11.01
CA ARG A 43 0.97 -3.74 -9.66
C ARG A 43 1.27 -2.61 -8.69
N MET A 44 2.48 -2.06 -8.71
CA MET A 44 2.84 -0.91 -7.87
C MET A 44 2.04 0.33 -8.23
N HIS A 45 1.90 0.63 -9.53
CA HIS A 45 1.14 1.78 -9.97
C HIS A 45 -0.32 1.66 -9.53
N ARG A 46 -0.92 0.48 -9.69
CA ARG A 46 -2.29 0.22 -9.21
C ARG A 46 -2.40 0.36 -7.69
N ASP A 47 -1.45 -0.15 -6.91
CA ASP A 47 -1.43 0.00 -5.45
C ASP A 47 -1.34 1.48 -5.06
N ALA A 48 -0.49 2.27 -5.73
CA ALA A 48 -0.36 3.71 -5.50
C ALA A 48 -1.67 4.46 -5.80
N VAL A 49 -2.30 4.17 -6.93
CA VAL A 49 -3.60 4.76 -7.31
C VAL A 49 -4.66 4.42 -6.25
N VAL A 50 -4.73 3.18 -5.78
CA VAL A 50 -5.69 2.77 -4.74
C VAL A 50 -5.45 3.53 -3.43
N GLN A 51 -4.20 3.75 -3.04
CA GLN A 51 -3.85 4.47 -1.81
C GLN A 51 -4.24 5.95 -1.91
N VAL A 52 -3.93 6.60 -3.04
CA VAL A 52 -4.33 7.99 -3.31
C VAL A 52 -5.85 8.13 -3.31
N LEU A 53 -6.55 7.24 -4.03
CA LEU A 53 -8.02 7.25 -4.06
C LEU A 53 -8.63 7.04 -2.66
N GLY A 54 -8.06 6.13 -1.87
CA GLY A 54 -8.50 5.90 -0.49
C GLY A 54 -8.39 7.17 0.37
N VAL A 55 -7.27 7.88 0.28
CA VAL A 55 -7.07 9.15 0.97
C VAL A 55 -8.05 10.23 0.49
N VAL A 56 -8.29 10.33 -0.82
CA VAL A 56 -9.22 11.30 -1.40
C VAL A 56 -10.64 11.04 -0.93
N VAL A 57 -11.12 9.79 -1.03
CA VAL A 57 -12.46 9.39 -0.60
C VAL A 57 -12.64 9.61 0.90
N SER A 58 -11.68 9.21 1.72
CA SER A 58 -11.70 9.43 3.17
C SER A 58 -11.80 10.92 3.51
N SER A 59 -11.01 11.76 2.85
CA SER A 59 -11.01 13.22 3.07
C SER A 59 -12.32 13.88 2.61
N ALA A 60 -12.91 13.39 1.51
CA ALA A 60 -14.21 13.85 1.02
C ALA A 60 -15.34 13.50 2.01
N ILE A 61 -15.35 12.28 2.55
CA ILE A 61 -16.31 11.86 3.58
C ILE A 61 -16.17 12.72 4.84
N CYS A 62 -14.94 12.99 5.29
CA CYS A 62 -14.72 13.84 6.45
C CYS A 62 -15.22 15.28 6.21
N SER A 63 -14.93 15.85 5.05
CA SER A 63 -15.41 17.19 4.66
C SER A 63 -16.93 17.26 4.62
N TRP A 64 -17.57 16.24 4.03
CA TRP A 64 -19.03 16.11 4.00
C TRP A 64 -19.64 16.00 5.41
N LEU A 65 -19.03 15.23 6.32
CA LEU A 65 -19.47 15.10 7.71
C LEU A 65 -19.40 16.43 8.48
N VAL A 66 -18.34 17.22 8.28
CA VAL A 66 -18.20 18.54 8.90
C VAL A 66 -19.33 19.47 8.44
N VAL A 67 -19.58 19.54 7.12
CA VAL A 67 -20.67 20.37 6.56
C VAL A 67 -22.03 19.90 7.07
N ARG A 68 -22.29 18.59 7.04
CA ARG A 68 -23.60 18.01 7.40
C ARG A 68 -23.97 18.23 8.86
N THR A 69 -22.98 18.31 9.74
CA THR A 69 -23.14 18.47 11.19
C THR A 69 -23.03 19.92 11.65
N GLY A 70 -22.85 20.88 10.73
CA GLY A 70 -22.68 22.29 11.07
C GLY A 70 -21.40 22.58 11.85
N GLY A 71 -20.35 21.77 11.67
CA GLY A 71 -19.08 21.96 12.36
C GLY A 71 -19.11 21.58 13.84
N ALA A 72 -19.92 20.59 14.24
CA ALA A 72 -19.93 20.10 15.60
C ALA A 72 -18.50 19.75 16.08
N ALA A 73 -18.06 20.35 17.20
CA ALA A 73 -16.70 20.21 17.73
C ALA A 73 -16.13 18.77 17.72
N PRO A 74 -16.86 17.72 18.17
CA PRO A 74 -16.33 16.35 18.13
C PRO A 74 -16.11 15.84 16.71
N VAL A 75 -16.95 16.23 15.75
CA VAL A 75 -16.82 15.83 14.34
C VAL A 75 -15.62 16.52 13.70
N VAL A 76 -15.40 17.79 14.01
CA VAL A 76 -14.23 18.56 13.57
C VAL A 76 -12.94 17.95 14.12
N ALA A 77 -12.91 17.61 15.41
CA ALA A 77 -11.73 17.00 16.04
C ALA A 77 -11.37 15.64 15.41
N VAL A 78 -12.36 14.75 15.24
CA VAL A 78 -12.15 13.45 14.59
C VAL A 78 -11.72 13.62 13.12
N THR A 79 -12.33 14.57 12.41
CA THR A 79 -11.94 14.90 11.03
C THR A 79 -10.50 15.37 10.95
N ALA A 80 -10.07 16.27 11.85
CA ALA A 80 -8.69 16.76 11.87
C ALA A 80 -7.68 15.62 12.10
N ILE A 81 -7.98 14.69 13.02
CA ILE A 81 -7.14 13.51 13.26
C ILE A 81 -7.04 12.63 12.01
N ILE A 82 -8.15 12.36 11.32
CA ILE A 82 -8.16 11.54 10.09
C ILE A 82 -7.40 12.25 8.95
N LEU A 83 -7.55 13.56 8.79
CA LEU A 83 -6.83 14.31 7.76
C LEU A 83 -5.32 14.36 8.03
N LEU A 84 -4.91 14.57 9.29
CA LEU A 84 -3.50 14.46 9.69
C LEU A 84 -2.94 13.07 9.42
N PHE A 85 -3.72 12.03 9.75
CA PHE A 85 -3.36 10.65 9.45
C PHE A 85 -3.20 10.42 7.94
N ASN A 86 -4.16 10.85 7.12
CA ASN A 86 -4.11 10.73 5.67
C ASN A 86 -2.89 11.43 5.07
N GLY A 87 -2.57 12.63 5.55
CA GLY A 87 -1.39 13.40 5.14
C GLY A 87 -0.09 12.66 5.47
N ALA A 88 0.07 12.23 6.74
CA ALA A 88 1.25 11.48 7.17
C ALA A 88 1.39 10.13 6.44
N TRP A 89 0.26 9.44 6.22
CA TRP A 89 0.20 8.18 5.48
C TRP A 89 0.67 8.35 4.05
N LEU A 90 0.12 9.33 3.32
CA LEU A 90 0.46 9.56 1.93
C LEU A 90 1.89 10.08 1.77
N ALA A 91 2.34 10.99 2.64
CA ALA A 91 3.71 11.47 2.65
C ALA A 91 4.71 10.31 2.86
N HIS A 92 4.46 9.44 3.84
CA HIS A 92 5.31 8.27 4.07
C HIS A 92 5.24 7.26 2.91
N TYR A 93 4.06 7.04 2.34
CA TYR A 93 3.88 6.17 1.18
C TYR A 93 4.71 6.63 -0.02
N LEU A 94 4.64 7.93 -0.34
CA LEU A 94 5.33 8.52 -1.48
C LEU A 94 6.84 8.60 -1.24
N THR A 95 7.29 9.03 -0.05
CA THR A 95 8.72 9.11 0.28
C THR A 95 9.40 7.75 0.23
N LEU A 96 8.76 6.70 0.76
CA LEU A 96 9.30 5.33 0.68
C LEU A 96 9.47 4.83 -0.75
N ARG A 97 8.61 5.27 -1.68
CA ARG A 97 8.60 4.81 -3.08
C ARG A 97 9.22 5.79 -4.07
N ALA A 98 9.62 6.99 -3.65
CA ALA A 98 10.23 8.00 -4.51
C ALA A 98 11.45 7.44 -5.27
N GLY A 99 12.28 6.64 -4.59
CA GLY A 99 13.45 5.97 -5.18
C GLY A 99 13.18 4.63 -5.85
N LEU A 100 11.91 4.29 -6.09
CA LEU A 100 11.45 3.13 -6.86
C LEU A 100 10.74 3.53 -8.17
N PHE A 101 10.34 4.80 -8.31
CA PHE A 101 9.73 5.35 -9.53
C PHE A 101 10.74 6.05 -10.45
N ALA A 102 11.98 6.26 -10.00
CA ALA A 102 13.07 6.75 -10.85
C ALA A 102 13.60 5.61 -11.74
N SER A 103 13.73 5.90 -13.03
CA SER A 103 14.00 5.00 -14.15
C SER A 103 15.17 4.01 -13.93
N SER A 104 14.85 2.74 -14.21
CA SER A 104 15.63 1.77 -14.99
C SER A 104 17.06 2.19 -15.36
N GLY A 105 18.02 1.73 -14.55
CA GLY A 105 19.42 1.62 -14.98
C GLY A 105 19.67 0.27 -15.65
N GLU A 106 20.56 0.26 -16.64
CA GLU A 106 20.98 -0.90 -17.43
C GLU A 106 21.61 -2.00 -16.54
N GLY A 107 21.13 -3.24 -16.66
CA GLY A 107 21.78 -4.42 -16.09
C GLY A 107 20.92 -5.31 -15.17
N VAL A 108 21.18 -6.61 -15.23
CA VAL A 108 20.55 -7.63 -14.37
C VAL A 108 20.79 -7.37 -12.88
N ASP A 109 21.97 -6.89 -12.52
CA ASP A 109 22.32 -6.53 -11.14
C ASP A 109 21.49 -5.37 -10.60
N VAL A 110 21.20 -4.38 -11.44
CA VAL A 110 20.34 -3.25 -11.11
C VAL A 110 18.90 -3.73 -10.89
N PHE A 111 18.41 -4.65 -11.73
CA PHE A 111 17.10 -5.27 -11.54
C PHE A 111 17.00 -6.08 -10.23
N VAL A 112 18.01 -6.89 -9.91
CA VAL A 112 18.06 -7.65 -8.64
C VAL A 112 18.09 -6.70 -7.44
N ALA A 113 18.91 -5.64 -7.51
CA ALA A 113 19.00 -4.63 -6.46
C ALA A 113 17.67 -3.87 -6.28
N LEU A 114 17.02 -3.47 -7.37
CA LEU A 114 15.71 -2.81 -7.33
C LEU A 114 14.62 -3.72 -6.78
N THR A 115 14.63 -5.00 -7.14
CA THR A 115 13.66 -5.97 -6.64
C THR A 115 13.83 -6.22 -5.14
N ARG A 116 15.07 -6.36 -4.66
CA ARG A 116 15.38 -6.46 -3.22
C ARG A 116 14.96 -5.20 -2.48
N LYS A 117 15.33 -4.02 -2.99
CA LYS A 117 14.96 -2.72 -2.41
C LYS A 117 13.44 -2.59 -2.32
N ARG A 118 12.71 -2.96 -3.37
CA ARG A 118 11.25 -2.93 -3.41
C ARG A 118 10.61 -3.86 -2.39
N LEU A 119 11.05 -5.11 -2.29
CA LEU A 119 10.52 -6.06 -1.29
C LEU A 119 10.78 -5.56 0.14
N ALA A 120 11.98 -5.03 0.40
CA ALA A 120 12.30 -4.41 1.67
C ALA A 120 11.41 -3.19 1.97
N THR A 121 11.21 -2.30 0.99
CA THR A 121 10.31 -1.13 1.11
C THR A 121 8.87 -1.55 1.37
N GLU A 122 8.34 -2.57 0.68
CA GLU A 122 6.98 -3.07 0.91
C GLU A 122 6.83 -3.68 2.31
N LEU A 123 7.83 -4.41 2.81
CA LEU A 123 7.82 -4.93 4.18
C LEU A 123 7.91 -3.82 5.23
N GLN A 124 8.75 -2.81 5.01
CA GLN A 124 8.82 -1.62 5.86
C GLN A 124 7.48 -0.89 5.87
N TRP A 125 6.85 -0.71 4.71
CA TRP A 125 5.53 -0.12 4.57
C TRP A 125 4.46 -0.93 5.31
N MET A 126 4.44 -2.26 5.20
CA MET A 126 3.50 -3.09 5.97
C MET A 126 3.69 -2.96 7.49
N GLY A 127 4.94 -2.85 7.94
CA GLY A 127 5.27 -2.64 9.36
C GLY A 127 4.86 -1.26 9.86
N PHE A 128 5.01 -0.22 9.04
CA PHE A 128 4.52 1.13 9.34
C PHE A 128 2.99 1.17 9.35
N ALA A 129 2.36 0.69 8.27
CA ALA A 129 0.92 0.67 8.09
C ALA A 129 0.21 0.01 9.27
N ARG A 130 0.68 -1.17 9.69
CA ARG A 130 0.13 -1.87 10.85
C ARG A 130 0.26 -1.07 12.15
N ARG A 131 1.42 -0.48 12.43
CA ARG A 131 1.65 0.34 13.63
C ARG A 131 0.75 1.57 13.63
N TRP A 132 0.67 2.26 12.50
CA TRP A 132 -0.17 3.44 12.36
C TRP A 132 -1.66 3.14 12.46
N THR A 133 -2.13 2.02 11.93
CA THR A 133 -3.51 1.57 12.14
C THR A 133 -3.79 1.37 13.64
N PHE A 134 -2.85 0.80 14.41
CA PHE A 134 -3.03 0.70 15.87
C PHE A 134 -3.08 2.06 16.55
N VAL A 135 -2.23 3.02 16.17
CA VAL A 135 -2.28 4.39 16.72
C VAL A 135 -3.63 5.04 16.42
N LEU A 136 -4.11 4.93 15.18
CA LEU A 136 -5.42 5.46 14.79
C LEU A 136 -6.54 4.80 15.62
N CYS A 137 -6.52 3.48 15.78
CA CYS A 137 -7.49 2.77 16.63
C CYS A 137 -7.41 3.21 18.10
N ALA A 138 -6.21 3.39 18.65
CA ALA A 138 -6.02 3.82 20.03
C ALA A 138 -6.61 5.22 20.29
N VAL A 139 -6.69 6.07 19.27
CA VAL A 139 -7.32 7.40 19.35
C VAL A 139 -8.83 7.34 19.07
N LEU A 140 -9.24 6.61 18.02
CA LEU A 140 -10.64 6.55 17.60
C LEU A 140 -11.51 5.72 18.55
N VAL A 141 -11.02 4.61 19.11
CA VAL A 141 -11.81 3.73 19.98
C VAL A 141 -12.28 4.47 21.24
N PRO A 142 -11.42 5.18 22.00
CA PRO A 142 -11.89 5.97 23.15
C PRO A 142 -12.89 7.06 22.75
N ALA A 143 -12.68 7.73 21.61
CA ALA A 143 -13.60 8.74 21.12
C ALA A 143 -14.98 8.14 20.77
N LEU A 144 -15.00 6.96 20.15
CA LEU A 144 -16.23 6.23 19.84
C LEU A 144 -16.94 5.74 21.12
N VAL A 145 -16.20 5.20 22.09
CA VAL A 145 -16.76 4.80 23.40
C VAL A 145 -17.37 5.99 24.13
N TRP A 146 -16.67 7.12 24.17
CA TRP A 146 -17.20 8.35 24.77
C TRP A 146 -18.48 8.81 24.06
N LEU A 147 -18.54 8.72 22.72
CA LEU A 147 -19.72 9.10 21.94
C LEU A 147 -20.92 8.17 22.19
N VAL A 148 -20.66 6.88 22.43
CA VAL A 148 -21.69 5.92 22.88
C VAL A 148 -22.23 6.32 24.25
N LEU A 149 -21.35 6.59 25.22
CA LEU A 149 -21.74 6.97 26.57
C LEU A 149 -22.50 8.29 26.59
N ALA A 150 -22.04 9.28 25.83
CA ALA A 150 -22.68 10.60 25.71
C ALA A 150 -24.06 10.56 25.04
N ARG A 151 -24.38 9.49 24.29
CA ARG A 151 -25.68 9.28 23.63
C ARG A 151 -26.35 7.98 24.07
N TRP A 152 -26.05 7.52 25.29
CA TRP A 152 -26.46 6.22 25.79
C TRP A 152 -27.97 6.02 25.69
N GLU A 153 -28.78 7.01 26.08
CA GLU A 153 -30.24 6.95 26.02
C GLU A 153 -30.77 6.67 24.60
N ARG A 154 -30.11 7.24 23.58
CA ARG A 154 -30.47 7.03 22.18
C ARG A 154 -30.13 5.62 21.69
N TYR A 155 -29.05 5.04 22.20
CA TYR A 155 -28.65 3.67 21.88
C TYR A 155 -29.47 2.62 22.63
N VAL A 156 -29.99 2.96 23.81
CA VAL A 156 -30.97 2.10 24.51
C VAL A 156 -32.28 2.03 23.73
N GLN A 157 -32.73 3.15 23.15
CA GLN A 157 -33.95 3.20 22.34
C GLN A 157 -33.76 2.54 20.96
N GLU A 158 -32.59 2.69 20.35
CA GLU A 158 -32.28 2.13 19.02
C GLU A 158 -30.95 1.37 19.01
N PRO A 159 -30.88 0.18 19.64
CA PRO A 159 -29.63 -0.57 19.83
C PRO A 159 -29.01 -1.05 18.51
N TRP A 160 -29.83 -1.28 17.49
CA TRP A 160 -29.39 -1.68 16.16
C TRP A 160 -28.44 -0.64 15.53
N ARG A 161 -28.57 0.66 15.85
CA ARG A 161 -27.68 1.70 15.32
C ARG A 161 -26.25 1.56 15.83
N ALA A 162 -26.08 1.14 17.08
CA ALA A 162 -24.76 0.87 17.62
C ALA A 162 -24.15 -0.36 16.95
N VAL A 163 -24.93 -1.44 16.82
CA VAL A 163 -24.47 -2.69 16.20
C VAL A 163 -24.05 -2.46 14.75
N VAL A 164 -24.87 -1.77 13.95
CA VAL A 164 -24.55 -1.47 12.55
C VAL A 164 -23.39 -0.49 12.44
N GLY A 165 -23.40 0.62 13.20
CA GLY A 165 -22.35 1.64 13.12
C GLY A 165 -20.99 1.14 13.60
N PHE A 166 -20.90 0.69 14.84
CA PHE A 166 -19.64 0.26 15.45
C PHE A 166 -19.22 -1.13 14.98
N GLY A 167 -20.17 -2.04 14.71
CA GLY A 167 -19.87 -3.37 14.19
C GLY A 167 -19.26 -3.32 12.80
N VAL A 168 -19.78 -2.47 11.89
CA VAL A 168 -19.17 -2.28 10.56
C VAL A 168 -17.78 -1.65 10.68
N ALA A 169 -17.61 -0.64 11.53
CA ALA A 169 -16.30 -0.03 11.74
C ALA A 169 -15.27 -1.02 12.32
N ALA A 170 -15.68 -1.87 13.26
CA ALA A 170 -14.83 -2.92 13.82
C ALA A 170 -14.49 -3.98 12.76
N ALA A 171 -15.47 -4.44 11.97
CA ALA A 171 -15.25 -5.41 10.91
C ALA A 171 -14.25 -4.90 9.86
N ILE A 172 -14.41 -3.66 9.39
CA ILE A 172 -13.48 -3.03 8.45
C ILE A 172 -12.06 -3.01 9.02
N ASN A 173 -11.90 -2.57 10.27
CA ASN A 173 -10.58 -2.53 10.93
C ASN A 173 -9.94 -3.92 11.04
N VAL A 174 -10.70 -4.92 11.48
CA VAL A 174 -10.21 -6.31 11.58
C VAL A 174 -9.82 -6.85 10.20
N SER A 175 -10.65 -6.64 9.18
CA SER A 175 -10.35 -7.05 7.80
C SER A 175 -9.06 -6.40 7.28
N VAL A 176 -8.85 -5.10 7.53
CA VAL A 176 -7.63 -4.39 7.14
C VAL A 176 -6.39 -4.94 7.85
N LEU A 177 -6.48 -5.20 9.16
CA LEU A 177 -5.37 -5.80 9.93
C LEU A 177 -5.03 -7.22 9.45
N LEU A 178 -6.04 -8.06 9.21
CA LEU A 178 -5.86 -9.42 8.70
C LEU A 178 -5.25 -9.40 7.29
N TRP A 179 -5.74 -8.53 6.42
CA TRP A 179 -5.23 -8.36 5.07
C TRP A 179 -3.76 -7.92 5.08
N MET A 180 -3.38 -6.93 5.90
CA MET A 180 -1.98 -6.51 6.05
C MET A 180 -1.10 -7.65 6.57
N GLY A 181 -1.57 -8.43 7.54
CA GLY A 181 -0.85 -9.59 8.05
C GLY A 181 -0.67 -10.70 7.00
N HIS A 182 -1.68 -10.93 6.16
CA HIS A 182 -1.59 -11.86 5.04
C HIS A 182 -0.60 -11.36 3.96
N LYS A 183 -0.70 -10.08 3.56
CA LYS A 183 0.19 -9.46 2.57
C LYS A 183 1.65 -9.50 3.03
N ALA A 184 1.93 -9.18 4.30
CA ALA A 184 3.28 -9.26 4.86
C ALA A 184 3.86 -10.69 4.84
N ARG A 185 3.05 -11.72 5.16
CA ARG A 185 3.50 -13.12 5.08
C ARG A 185 3.82 -13.53 3.64
N LYS A 186 2.97 -13.12 2.69
CA LYS A 186 3.18 -13.40 1.27
C LYS A 186 4.45 -12.73 0.75
N LEU A 187 4.70 -11.47 1.12
CA LEU A 187 5.91 -10.73 0.72
C LEU A 187 7.19 -11.38 1.27
N ARG A 188 7.19 -11.88 2.51
CA ARG A 188 8.33 -12.64 3.06
C ARG A 188 8.59 -13.92 2.28
N ALA A 189 7.55 -14.70 2.00
CA ALA A 189 7.68 -15.91 1.19
C ALA A 189 8.17 -15.60 -0.24
N GLU A 190 7.78 -14.47 -0.81
CA GLU A 190 8.29 -14.00 -2.11
C GLU A 190 9.76 -13.58 -2.04
N GLN A 191 10.19 -12.92 -0.96
CA GLN A 191 11.58 -12.58 -0.70
C GLN A 191 12.45 -13.84 -0.55
N ASP A 192 12.03 -14.81 0.26
CA ASP A 192 12.78 -16.05 0.49
C ASP A 192 12.96 -16.83 -0.83
N ARG A 193 11.89 -16.96 -1.62
CA ARG A 193 11.95 -17.62 -2.94
C ARG A 193 12.84 -16.89 -3.93
N PHE A 194 12.85 -15.55 -3.89
CA PHE A 194 13.70 -14.74 -4.74
C PHE A 194 15.16 -14.88 -4.36
N GLU A 195 15.50 -14.82 -3.07
CA GLU A 195 16.86 -15.01 -2.58
C GLU A 195 17.40 -16.41 -2.89
N GLN A 196 16.57 -17.45 -2.76
CA GLN A 196 16.91 -18.81 -3.18
C GLN A 196 17.22 -18.90 -4.68
N HIS A 197 16.42 -18.25 -5.53
CA HIS A 197 16.67 -18.23 -6.98
C HIS A 197 17.97 -17.50 -7.34
N VAL A 198 18.24 -16.35 -6.70
CA VAL A 198 19.49 -15.60 -6.95
C VAL A 198 20.71 -16.38 -6.47
N ALA A 199 20.64 -17.04 -5.32
CA ALA A 199 21.72 -17.88 -4.80
C ALA A 199 22.02 -19.08 -5.70
N GLY A 200 20.99 -19.70 -6.28
CA GLY A 200 21.14 -20.80 -7.24
C GLY A 200 21.80 -20.37 -8.57
N ILE A 201 21.68 -19.10 -8.97
CA ILE A 201 22.33 -18.54 -10.17
C ILE A 201 23.82 -18.25 -9.92
N GLY A 202 24.20 -17.84 -8.70
CA GLY A 202 25.60 -17.56 -8.36
C GLY A 202 26.45 -18.82 -8.07
N ALA A 203 25.82 -20.00 -7.99
CA ALA A 203 26.46 -21.27 -7.68
C ALA A 203 26.68 -22.17 -8.92
N SER A 204 26.18 -21.76 -10.10
CA SER A 204 26.38 -22.42 -11.40
C SER A 204 27.39 -21.66 -12.24
#